data_AF-A0A158RNF1-F1
#
_entry.id   AF-A0A158RNF1-F1
#
_cell.length_a   1.000
_cell.length_b   1.000
_cell.length_c   1.000
_cell.angle_alpha   90.00
_cell.angle_beta   90.00
_cell.angle_gamma   90.00
#
_symmetry.space_group_name_H-M   'P 1'
#
loop_
_entity.id
_entity.type
_entity.pdbx_description
1 polymer ?
#
loop_
_entity_poly.entity_id
_entity_poly.type
_entity_poly.pdbx_seq_one_letter_code
_entity_poly.pdbx_strand_id
1 'polypeptide(L)' 'MFPEAQSFELATILEEERNCFLYEKMGYKRTEVIKKLNDKTTLIHYKKER' A
#
# COMPACT_ATOMS: atom_id res chain seq x y z
N MET A 1 -2.09 -13.13 16.61
CA MET A 1 -2.71 -11.92 16.01
C MET A 1 -2.10 -10.73 16.73
N PHE A 2 -1.42 -9.80 16.06
CA PHE A 2 -0.68 -8.71 16.70
C PHE A 2 -1.64 -7.76 17.44
N PRO A 3 -1.76 -7.80 18.78
CA PRO A 3 -2.73 -7.00 19.52
C PRO A 3 -2.31 -5.53 19.60
N GLU A 4 -1.00 -5.29 19.57
CA GLU A 4 -0.36 -3.99 19.79
C GLU A 4 -0.11 -3.20 18.48
N ALA A 5 -0.38 -3.81 17.32
CA ALA A 5 -0.22 -3.13 16.04
C ALA A 5 -1.31 -2.06 15.88
N GLN A 6 -0.89 -0.80 15.97
CA GLN A 6 -1.76 0.39 15.81
C GLN A 6 -2.10 0.68 14.35
N SER A 7 -1.23 0.30 13.41
CA SER A 7 -1.46 0.44 11.98
C SER A 7 -0.76 -0.65 11.19
N PHE A 8 -1.35 -1.00 10.05
CA PHE A 8 -0.76 -1.89 9.06
C PHE A 8 -0.25 -1.06 7.89
N GLU A 9 1.01 -1.25 7.53
CA GLU A 9 1.64 -0.61 6.39
C GLU A 9 2.05 -1.67 5.37
N LEU A 10 1.76 -1.42 4.10
CA LEU A 10 2.02 -2.35 3.01
C LEU A 10 2.54 -1.59 1.79
N ALA A 11 3.57 -2.13 1.15
CA ALA A 11 4.04 -1.62 -0.13
C ALA A 11 3.50 -2.52 -1.26
N THR A 12 2.99 -1.90 -2.32
CA THR A 12 2.57 -2.58 -3.55
C THR A 12 3.15 -1.88 -4.76
N ILE A 13 3.15 -2.55 -5.91
CA ILE A 13 3.53 -1.96 -7.18
C ILE A 13 2.33 -1.20 -7.76
N LEU A 14 2.53 0.06 -8.15
CA LEU A 14 1.52 0.94 -8.74
C LEU A 14 0.96 0.40 -10.06
N GLU A 15 1.83 -0.21 -10.87
CA GLU A 15 1.44 -0.83 -12.14
C GLU A 15 0.53 -2.05 -11.94
N GLU A 16 0.49 -2.62 -10.73
CA GLU A 16 -0.52 -3.61 -10.37
C GLU A 16 -1.80 -2.93 -9.86
N GLU A 17 -2.53 -2.30 -10.79
CA GLU A 17 -3.76 -1.57 -10.49
C GLU A 17 -4.80 -2.44 -9.76
N ARG A 18 -4.88 -3.74 -10.07
CA ARG A 18 -5.79 -4.68 -9.38
C ARG A 18 -5.48 -4.80 -7.89
N ASN A 19 -4.20 -4.84 -7.52
CA ASN A 19 -3.77 -4.88 -6.13
C ASN A 19 -4.11 -3.56 -5.44
N CYS A 20 -3.88 -2.42 -6.12
CA CYS A 20 -4.26 -1.10 -5.61
C CYS A 20 -5.75 -1.01 -5.29
N PHE A 21 -6.61 -1.39 -6.24
CA PHE A 21 -8.07 -1.42 -6.06
C PHE A 21 -8.50 -2.35 -4.92
N LEU A 22 -7.85 -3.51 -4.78
CA LEU A 22 -8.14 -4.46 -3.70
C LEU A 22 -7.85 -3.82 -2.33
N TYR A 23 -6.68 -3.20 -2.16
CA TYR A 23 -6.29 -2.59 -0.90
C TYR A 23 -7.17 -1.40 -0.53
N GLU A 24 -7.53 -0.56 -1.49
CA GLU A 24 -8.49 0.53 -1.29
C GLU A 24 -9.85 0.00 -0.81
N LYS A 25 -10.37 -1.08 -1.42
CA LYS A 25 -11.62 -1.72 -0.96
C LYS A 25 -11.49 -2.37 0.42
N MET A 26 -10.31 -2.85 0.80
CA MET A 26 -10.05 -3.39 2.13
C MET A 26 -9.92 -2.29 3.21
N GLY A 27 -9.99 -1.01 2.84
CA GLY A 27 -9.89 0.14 3.74
C GLY A 27 -8.45 0.58 4.01
N TYR A 28 -7.49 0.18 3.18
CA TYR A 28 -6.16 0.77 3.21
C TYR A 28 -6.18 2.12 2.49
N LYS A 29 -5.50 3.11 3.06
CA LYS A 29 -5.31 4.44 2.46
C LYS A 29 -3.92 4.51 1.85
N ARG A 30 -3.84 4.94 0.59
CA ARG A 30 -2.55 5.16 -0.07
C ARG A 30 -1.80 6.28 0.62
N THR A 31 -0.52 6.06 0.89
CA THR A 31 0.41 7.05 1.43
C THR A 31 1.08 7.81 0.28
N GLU A 32 1.55 9.03 0.54
CA GLU A 32 2.29 9.84 -0.43
C GLU A 32 3.70 9.29 -0.74
N VAL A 33 4.10 8.20 -0.09
CA VAL A 33 5.37 7.52 -0.35
C VAL A 33 5.29 6.78 -1.68
N ILE A 34 5.95 7.34 -2.68
CA ILE A 34 6.11 6.78 -4.01
C ILE A 34 7.61 6.61 -4.25
N LYS A 35 8.03 5.37 -4.47
CA LYS A 35 9.42 5.03 -4.71
C LYS A 35 9.57 4.44 -6.10
N LYS A 36 10.13 5.22 -7.03
CA LYS A 36 10.45 4.74 -8.36
C LYS A 36 11.68 3.82 -8.25
N LEU A 37 11.50 2.53 -8.52
CA LEU A 37 12.59 1.56 -8.52
C LEU A 37 13.27 1.55 -9.89
N ASN A 38 12.47 1.52 -10.96
CA ASN A 38 12.91 1.54 -12.35
C ASN A 38 11.87 2.30 -13.20
N ASP A 39 12.15 2.51 -14.49
CA ASP A 39 11.18 3.15 -15.41
C ASP A 39 9.86 2.40 -15.57
N LYS A 40 9.84 1.10 -15.26
CA LYS A 40 8.69 0.20 -15.31
C LYS A 40 8.29 -0.36 -13.95
N THR A 41 8.73 0.26 -12.86
CA THR A 41 8.34 -0.19 -11.52
C THR A 41 8.29 0.98 -10.55
N THR A 42 7.06 1.34 -10.19
CA THR A 42 6.80 2.33 -9.14
C THR A 42 6.21 1.63 -7.92
N LEU A 43 6.93 1.67 -6.81
CA LEU A 43 6.45 1.16 -5.53
C LEU A 43 5.64 2.24 -4.82
N ILE A 44 4.48 1.89 -4.28
CA ILE A 44 3.61 2.78 -3.53
C ILE A 44 3.25 2.15 -2.20
N HIS A 45 3.05 2.99 -1.19
CA HIS A 45 2.74 2.51 0.14
C HIS A 45 1.27 2.75 0.48
N TYR A 46 0.73 1.86 1.29
CA TYR A 46 -0.61 1.88 1.84
C TYR A 46 -0.50 1.78 3.35
N LYS A 47 -1.38 2.48 4.04
CA LYS A 47 -1.52 2.44 5.50
C LYS A 47 -2.98 2.22 5.85
N LYS A 48 -3.23 1.27 6.75
CA LYS A 48 -4.52 1.01 7.35
C LYS A 48 -4.41 1.19 8.84
N GLU A 49 -5.14 2.15 9.35
CA GLU A 49 -5.34 2.33 10.78
C GLU A 49 -6.28 1.22 11.26
N ARG A 50 -5.99 0.64 12.43
CA ARG A 50 -6.78 -0.47 12.98
C ARG A 50 -8.05 0.01 13.67
#